data_AF-A0A1E1WFX7-F1
#
_entry.id   AF-A0A1E1WFX7-F1
#
_cell.length_a   1.000
_cell.length_b   1.000
_cell.length_c   1.000
_cell.angle_alpha   90.00
_cell.angle_beta   90.00
_cell.angle_gamma   90.00
#
_symmetry.space_group_name_H-M   'P 1'
#
loop_
_entity.id
_entity.type
_entity.pdbx_description
1 polymer ?
#
loop_
_entity_poly.entity_id
_entity_poly.type
_entity_poly.pdbx_seq_one_letter_code
_entity_poly.pdbx_strand_id
1 'polypeptide(L)'
;AIDSSPFKDQFPLAQQITYRYFVGRKAMFDSDYASADHYLTYAFENCHRKSMKNKRLILTYLVPVKMLLGFMPAKILLQKYDLMQFWDLVSAVKNGDLRGIDRVMEEHEGFFIRAGIYLIVEKLKITAYRNLFKKVYTVQGTHQIDIACFQAALQIMGQDDVDEDETQCIVANLIYDGKIKGYISYQHKKVVVSKKDAFPPLSGL
;
A
#
# COMPACT_ATOMS: atom_id res chain seq x y z
N ALA A 1 -24.52 -2.52 13.57
CA ALA A 1 -25.42 -3.55 14.14
C ALA A 1 -24.75 -4.32 15.29
N ILE A 2 -23.66 -5.06 15.06
CA ILE A 2 -22.98 -5.82 16.13
C ILE A 2 -22.07 -4.94 17.01
N ASP A 3 -21.30 -4.00 16.44
CA ASP A 3 -20.45 -3.08 17.24
C ASP A 3 -21.24 -2.16 18.19
N SER A 4 -22.52 -1.94 17.90
CA SER A 4 -23.48 -1.17 18.69
C SER A 4 -24.19 -2.01 19.76
N SER A 5 -23.95 -3.33 19.76
CA SER A 5 -24.56 -4.24 20.73
C SER A 5 -23.82 -4.15 22.08
N PRO A 6 -24.55 -4.06 23.21
CA PRO A 6 -23.95 -4.06 24.54
C PRO A 6 -23.30 -5.40 24.89
N PHE A 7 -23.55 -6.46 24.11
CA PHE A 7 -23.06 -7.82 24.36
C PHE A 7 -21.76 -8.14 23.61
N LYS A 8 -21.22 -7.23 22.79
CA LYS A 8 -20.08 -7.53 21.89
C LYS A 8 -18.85 -8.07 22.62
N ASP A 9 -18.57 -7.58 23.81
CA ASP A 9 -17.41 -7.97 24.62
C ASP A 9 -17.67 -9.20 25.52
N GLN A 10 -18.93 -9.67 25.57
CA GLN A 10 -19.34 -10.82 26.39
C GLN A 10 -19.21 -12.15 25.64
N PHE A 11 -18.97 -12.12 24.32
CA PHE A 11 -18.75 -13.33 23.53
C PHE A 11 -17.37 -13.94 23.79
N PRO A 12 -17.20 -15.26 23.64
CA PRO A 12 -15.89 -15.90 23.72
C PRO A 12 -14.86 -15.22 22.80
N LEU A 13 -13.61 -15.09 23.28
CA LEU A 13 -12.54 -14.41 22.54
C LEU A 13 -12.36 -14.95 21.12
N ALA A 14 -12.50 -16.27 20.92
CA ALA A 14 -12.42 -16.88 19.59
C ALA A 14 -13.49 -16.37 18.62
N GLN A 15 -14.71 -16.11 19.10
CA GLN A 15 -15.79 -15.55 18.29
C GLN A 15 -15.54 -14.07 17.97
N GLN A 16 -15.04 -13.31 18.95
CA GLN A 16 -14.64 -11.91 18.73
C GLN A 16 -13.52 -11.79 17.69
N ILE A 17 -12.48 -12.64 17.76
CA ILE A 17 -11.40 -12.69 16.78
C ILE A 17 -11.95 -12.99 15.37
N THR A 18 -12.84 -13.97 15.27
CA THR A 18 -13.45 -14.35 13.99
C THR A 18 -14.27 -13.20 13.41
N TYR A 19 -15.08 -12.55 14.23
CA TYR A 19 -15.83 -11.36 13.84
C TYR A 19 -14.91 -10.24 13.34
N ARG A 20 -13.89 -9.87 14.13
CA ARG A 20 -12.92 -8.82 13.79
C ARG A 20 -12.15 -9.13 12.51
N TYR A 21 -11.80 -10.40 12.28
CA TYR A 21 -11.19 -10.84 11.04
C TYR A 21 -12.09 -10.55 9.82
N PHE A 22 -13.38 -10.89 9.87
CA PHE A 22 -14.28 -10.65 8.74
C PHE A 22 -14.64 -9.17 8.55
N VAL A 23 -14.86 -8.42 9.63
CA VAL A 23 -15.11 -6.97 9.54
C VAL A 23 -13.88 -6.24 9.03
N GLY A 24 -12.67 -6.64 9.45
CA GLY A 24 -11.43 -6.09 8.93
C GLY A 24 -11.24 -6.36 7.43
N ARG A 25 -11.59 -7.57 6.97
CA ARG A 25 -11.62 -7.88 5.52
C ARG A 25 -12.63 -7.04 4.77
N LYS A 26 -13.84 -6.85 5.31
CA LYS A 26 -14.85 -5.97 4.71
C LYS A 26 -14.31 -4.54 4.57
N ALA A 27 -13.78 -3.97 5.65
CA ALA A 27 -13.21 -2.63 5.65
C ALA A 27 -12.07 -2.48 4.62
N MET A 28 -11.20 -3.49 4.50
CA MET A 28 -10.15 -3.53 3.48
C MET A 28 -10.73 -3.44 2.05
N PHE A 29 -11.80 -4.18 1.75
CA PHE A 29 -12.45 -4.12 0.43
C PHE A 29 -13.18 -2.79 0.19
N ASP A 30 -13.72 -2.18 1.25
CA ASP A 30 -14.31 -0.83 1.20
C ASP A 30 -13.25 0.29 1.13
N SER A 31 -11.95 -0.07 1.04
CA SER A 31 -10.80 0.85 1.07
C SER A 31 -10.66 1.67 2.36
N ASP A 32 -11.35 1.29 3.44
CA ASP A 32 -11.15 1.83 4.79
C ASP A 32 -10.00 1.08 5.48
N TYR A 33 -8.77 1.41 5.07
CA TYR A 33 -7.57 0.73 5.54
C TYR A 33 -7.27 0.99 7.02
N ALA A 34 -7.66 2.15 7.56
CA ALA A 34 -7.47 2.48 8.97
C ALA A 34 -8.32 1.56 9.87
N SER A 35 -9.61 1.39 9.55
CA SER A 35 -10.47 0.45 10.26
C SER A 35 -10.03 -1.00 10.02
N ALA A 36 -9.65 -1.34 8.79
CA ALA A 36 -9.15 -2.68 8.47
C ALA A 36 -7.92 -3.04 9.33
N ASP A 37 -6.97 -2.10 9.45
CA ASP A 37 -5.79 -2.26 10.28
C ASP A 37 -6.14 -2.49 11.74
N HIS A 38 -7.02 -1.66 12.30
CA HIS A 38 -7.46 -1.79 13.68
C HIS A 38 -8.06 -3.18 13.96
N TYR A 39 -8.99 -3.63 13.12
CA TYR A 39 -9.67 -4.91 13.32
C TYR A 39 -8.77 -6.13 13.08
N LEU A 40 -7.95 -6.11 12.02
CA LEU A 40 -7.05 -7.21 11.70
C LEU A 40 -5.88 -7.29 12.68
N THR A 41 -5.37 -6.16 13.16
CA THR A 41 -4.35 -6.12 14.23
C THR A 41 -4.92 -6.73 15.52
N TYR A 42 -6.12 -6.31 15.94
CA TYR A 42 -6.78 -6.90 17.10
C TYR A 42 -6.93 -8.41 16.95
N ALA A 43 -7.42 -8.88 15.79
CA ALA A 43 -7.57 -10.31 15.52
C ALA A 43 -6.23 -11.04 15.61
N PHE A 44 -5.15 -10.49 15.06
CA PHE A 44 -3.83 -11.10 15.06
C PHE A 44 -3.21 -11.20 16.46
N GLU A 45 -3.29 -10.13 17.24
CA GLU A 45 -2.71 -10.03 18.58
C GLU A 45 -3.41 -10.96 19.57
N ASN A 46 -4.75 -10.99 19.53
CA ASN A 46 -5.56 -11.82 20.41
C ASN A 46 -5.64 -13.29 19.95
N CYS A 47 -5.28 -13.60 18.70
CA CYS A 47 -5.22 -14.97 18.22
C CYS A 47 -4.22 -15.80 19.04
N HIS A 48 -4.66 -16.98 19.47
CA HIS A 48 -3.87 -17.88 20.29
C HIS A 48 -2.51 -18.21 19.63
N ARG A 49 -1.43 -18.17 20.42
CA ARG A 49 -0.04 -18.27 19.92
C ARG A 49 0.25 -19.58 19.18
N LYS A 50 -0.41 -20.69 19.54
CA LYS A 50 -0.26 -21.99 18.87
C LYS A 50 -1.07 -22.11 17.56
N SER A 51 -2.02 -21.19 17.31
CA SER A 51 -2.91 -21.24 16.15
C SER A 51 -2.25 -20.62 14.90
N MET A 52 -1.12 -21.21 14.48
CA MET A 52 -0.28 -20.69 13.39
C MET A 52 -1.06 -20.50 12.08
N LYS A 53 -1.97 -21.44 11.75
CA LYS A 53 -2.82 -21.34 10.55
C LYS A 53 -3.71 -20.10 10.58
N ASN A 54 -4.34 -19.81 11.72
CA ASN A 54 -5.23 -18.65 11.87
C ASN A 54 -4.44 -17.34 11.86
N LYS A 55 -3.28 -17.29 12.52
CA LYS A 55 -2.40 -16.11 12.47
C LYS A 55 -1.91 -15.84 11.05
N ARG A 56 -1.54 -16.88 10.30
CA ARG A 56 -1.18 -16.77 8.88
C ARG A 56 -2.35 -16.21 8.06
N LEU A 57 -3.57 -16.73 8.22
CA LEU A 57 -4.75 -16.22 7.52
C LEU A 57 -4.99 -14.74 7.81
N ILE A 58 -4.89 -14.31 9.06
CA ILE A 58 -5.06 -12.89 9.42
C ILE A 58 -3.96 -12.05 8.78
N LEU A 59 -2.70 -12.50 8.83
CA LEU A 59 -1.57 -11.79 8.24
C LEU A 59 -1.65 -11.66 6.72
N THR A 60 -2.23 -12.63 6.02
CA THR A 60 -2.45 -12.53 4.57
C THR A 60 -3.23 -11.28 4.18
N TYR A 61 -4.14 -10.80 5.03
CA TYR A 61 -4.88 -9.55 4.82
C TYR A 61 -4.24 -8.35 5.52
N LEU A 62 -3.68 -8.54 6.72
CA LEU A 62 -3.08 -7.45 7.49
C LEU A 62 -1.81 -6.89 6.82
N VAL A 63 -0.98 -7.74 6.21
CA VAL A 63 0.26 -7.30 5.56
C VAL A 63 0.01 -6.27 4.46
N PRO A 64 -0.82 -6.53 3.42
CA PRO A 64 -1.07 -5.53 2.39
C PRO A 64 -1.76 -4.26 2.93
N VAL A 65 -2.65 -4.39 3.93
CA VAL A 65 -3.26 -3.21 4.61
C VAL A 65 -2.20 -2.34 5.29
N LYS A 66 -1.31 -2.95 6.09
CA LYS A 66 -0.19 -2.22 6.72
C LYS A 66 0.70 -1.56 5.67
N MET A 67 1.00 -2.25 4.56
CA MET A 67 1.82 -1.69 3.48
C MET A 67 1.17 -0.49 2.80
N LEU A 68 -0.15 -0.50 2.59
CA LEU A 68 -0.91 0.64 2.05
C LEU A 68 -0.88 1.85 3.00
N LEU A 69 -0.88 1.60 4.32
CA LEU A 69 -0.68 2.60 5.35
C LEU A 69 0.80 2.98 5.55
N GLY A 70 1.71 2.49 4.70
CA GLY A 70 3.13 2.84 4.75
C GLY A 70 4.00 2.04 5.72
N PHE A 71 3.45 1.03 6.38
CA PHE A 71 4.17 0.14 7.28
C PHE A 71 4.63 -1.13 6.57
N MET A 72 5.94 -1.35 6.50
CA MET A 72 6.52 -2.51 5.84
C MET A 72 6.78 -3.65 6.83
N PRO A 73 6.40 -4.90 6.52
CA PRO A 73 6.65 -6.04 7.40
C PRO A 73 8.13 -6.37 7.50
N ALA A 74 8.54 -6.89 8.65
CA ALA A 74 9.87 -7.45 8.85
C ALA A 74 10.00 -8.81 8.16
N LYS A 75 11.14 -9.10 7.53
CA LYS A 75 11.41 -10.38 6.85
C LYS A 75 11.17 -11.60 7.76
N ILE A 76 11.61 -11.50 9.02
CA ILE A 76 11.46 -12.57 10.03
C ILE A 76 9.99 -12.91 10.27
N LEU A 77 9.10 -11.91 10.25
CA LEU A 77 7.66 -12.13 10.40
C LEU A 77 7.10 -12.94 9.22
N LEU A 78 7.48 -12.57 7.99
CA LEU A 78 7.03 -13.26 6.78
C LEU A 78 7.55 -14.71 6.74
N GLN A 79 8.80 -14.94 7.12
CA GLN A 79 9.39 -16.28 7.22
C GLN A 79 8.65 -17.14 8.27
N LYS A 80 8.35 -16.56 9.44
CA LYS A 80 7.65 -17.27 10.53
C LYS A 80 6.27 -17.79 10.14
N TYR A 81 5.56 -17.07 9.27
CA TYR A 81 4.19 -17.42 8.86
C TYR A 81 4.08 -17.90 7.42
N ASP A 82 5.19 -18.19 6.74
CA ASP A 82 5.20 -18.67 5.36
C ASP A 82 4.44 -17.72 4.39
N LEU A 83 4.85 -16.46 4.41
CA LEU A 83 4.31 -15.35 3.62
C LEU A 83 5.41 -14.62 2.83
N MET A 84 6.42 -15.37 2.36
CA MET A 84 7.57 -14.81 1.65
C MET A 84 7.22 -14.20 0.29
N GLN A 85 6.04 -14.50 -0.27
CA GLN A 85 5.51 -13.89 -1.49
C GLN A 85 5.42 -12.36 -1.39
N PHE A 86 5.28 -11.82 -0.17
CA PHE A 86 5.25 -10.38 0.07
C PHE A 86 6.64 -9.74 0.19
N TRP A 87 7.72 -10.51 0.34
CA TRP A 87 9.04 -9.93 0.61
C TRP A 87 9.58 -9.14 -0.58
N ASP A 88 9.47 -9.71 -1.78
CA ASP A 88 9.96 -9.05 -2.99
C ASP A 88 9.09 -7.83 -3.33
N LEU A 89 7.77 -7.94 -3.09
CA LEU A 89 6.83 -6.82 -3.17
C LEU A 89 7.21 -5.67 -2.22
N VAL A 90 7.63 -5.96 -0.99
CA VAL A 90 8.08 -4.94 -0.02
C VAL A 90 9.29 -4.18 -0.56
N SER A 91 10.26 -4.90 -1.14
CA SER A 91 11.43 -4.27 -1.77
C SER A 91 11.02 -3.37 -2.93
N ALA A 92 10.15 -3.86 -3.82
CA ALA A 92 9.70 -3.13 -4.99
C ALA A 92 8.94 -1.86 -4.62
N VAL A 93 7.97 -1.94 -3.69
CA VAL A 93 7.19 -0.79 -3.23
C VAL A 93 8.08 0.27 -2.56
N LYS A 94 9.01 -0.14 -1.69
CA LYS A 94 9.95 0.80 -1.04
C LYS A 94 10.82 1.53 -2.04
N ASN A 95 11.20 0.85 -3.12
CA ASN A 95 12.08 1.39 -4.15
C ASN A 95 11.33 2.15 -5.25
N GLY A 96 10.01 2.11 -5.30
CA GLY A 96 9.26 2.65 -6.43
C GLY A 96 9.53 1.88 -7.73
N ASP A 97 9.83 0.58 -7.62
CA ASP A 97 10.11 -0.31 -8.74
C ASP A 97 8.79 -0.92 -9.25
N LEU A 98 8.17 -0.24 -10.22
CA LEU A 98 6.87 -0.64 -10.78
C LEU A 98 6.97 -1.98 -11.52
N ARG A 99 7.98 -2.14 -12.37
CA ARG A 99 8.28 -3.41 -13.05
C ARG A 99 8.50 -4.56 -12.07
N GLY A 100 9.18 -4.29 -10.96
CA GLY A 100 9.37 -5.27 -9.88
C GLY A 100 8.04 -5.71 -9.25
N ILE A 101 7.09 -4.80 -9.08
CA ILE A 101 5.74 -5.14 -8.60
C ILE A 101 5.02 -6.03 -9.60
N ASP A 102 5.04 -5.68 -10.90
CA ASP A 102 4.38 -6.47 -11.95
C ASP A 102 4.92 -7.90 -12.00
N ARG A 103 6.24 -8.05 -11.97
CA ARG A 103 6.88 -9.37 -11.92
C ARG A 103 6.45 -10.20 -10.71
N VAL A 104 6.39 -9.60 -9.52
CA VAL A 104 5.98 -10.33 -8.30
C VAL A 104 4.50 -10.70 -8.34
N MET A 105 3.67 -9.83 -8.92
CA MET A 105 2.25 -10.09 -9.14
C MET A 105 2.04 -11.27 -10.09
N GLU A 106 2.79 -11.35 -11.18
CA GLU A 106 2.78 -12.47 -12.12
C GLU A 106 3.30 -13.76 -11.47
N GLU A 107 4.46 -13.71 -10.82
CA GLU A 107 5.10 -14.89 -10.21
C GLU A 107 4.23 -15.53 -9.11
N HIS A 108 3.47 -14.72 -8.39
CA HIS A 108 2.64 -15.16 -7.26
C HIS A 108 1.13 -14.96 -7.51
N GLU A 109 0.72 -14.81 -8.77
CA GLU A 109 -0.67 -14.53 -9.17
C GLU A 109 -1.65 -15.52 -8.52
N GLY A 110 -1.39 -16.81 -8.68
CA GLY A 110 -2.25 -17.86 -8.13
C GLY A 110 -2.41 -17.79 -6.60
N PHE A 111 -1.38 -17.33 -5.87
CA PHE A 111 -1.50 -17.11 -4.42
C PHE A 111 -2.39 -15.90 -4.12
N PHE A 112 -2.16 -14.76 -4.76
CA PHE A 112 -2.92 -13.53 -4.52
C PHE A 112 -4.39 -13.65 -4.92
N ILE A 113 -4.69 -14.33 -6.04
CA ILE A 113 -6.07 -14.60 -6.49
C ILE A 113 -6.77 -15.53 -5.51
N ARG A 114 -6.18 -16.68 -5.14
CA ARG A 114 -6.80 -17.62 -4.19
C ARG A 114 -7.03 -17.00 -2.81
N ALA A 115 -6.15 -16.10 -2.38
CA ALA A 115 -6.31 -15.37 -1.14
C ALA A 115 -7.35 -14.22 -1.24
N GLY A 116 -7.75 -13.83 -2.46
CA GLY A 116 -8.68 -12.72 -2.71
C GLY A 116 -8.09 -11.34 -2.42
N ILE A 117 -6.77 -11.18 -2.59
CA ILE A 117 -6.05 -9.93 -2.28
C ILE A 117 -5.34 -9.33 -3.50
N TYR A 118 -5.44 -9.93 -4.69
CA TYR A 118 -4.78 -9.46 -5.91
C TYR A 118 -4.99 -7.95 -6.14
N LEU A 119 -6.24 -7.50 -6.17
CA LEU A 119 -6.57 -6.08 -6.36
C LEU A 119 -6.09 -5.17 -5.22
N ILE A 120 -5.99 -5.70 -3.99
CA ILE A 120 -5.48 -4.94 -2.84
C ILE A 120 -3.97 -4.75 -2.97
N VAL A 121 -3.26 -5.79 -3.39
CA VAL A 121 -1.82 -5.73 -3.66
C VAL A 121 -1.52 -4.80 -4.83
N GLU A 122 -2.34 -4.83 -5.88
CA GLU A 122 -2.19 -3.93 -7.03
C GLU A 122 -2.25 -2.44 -6.64
N LYS A 123 -3.11 -2.07 -5.67
CA LYS A 123 -3.18 -0.69 -5.14
C LYS A 123 -1.86 -0.20 -4.52
N LEU A 124 -0.93 -1.10 -4.17
CA LEU A 124 0.41 -0.70 -3.70
C LEU A 124 1.23 0.02 -4.78
N LYS A 125 0.88 -0.11 -6.06
CA LYS A 125 1.48 0.68 -7.16
C LYS A 125 1.37 2.18 -6.90
N ILE A 126 0.29 2.67 -6.29
CA ILE A 126 0.11 4.08 -5.94
C ILE A 126 1.23 4.55 -4.99
N THR A 127 1.58 3.71 -4.01
CA THR A 127 2.69 3.99 -3.09
C THR A 127 4.04 3.93 -3.80
N ALA A 128 4.21 3.00 -4.74
CA ALA A 128 5.41 2.88 -5.55
C ALA A 128 5.61 4.10 -6.47
N TYR A 129 4.56 4.57 -7.17
CA TYR A 129 4.59 5.80 -7.96
C TYR A 129 5.05 6.99 -7.11
N ARG A 130 4.45 7.17 -5.93
CA ARG A 130 4.88 8.21 -4.98
C ARG A 130 6.36 8.08 -4.62
N ASN A 131 6.83 6.87 -4.32
CA ASN A 131 8.23 6.65 -3.92
C ASN A 131 9.21 6.87 -5.08
N LEU A 132 8.84 6.48 -6.30
CA LEU A 132 9.59 6.76 -7.51
C LEU A 132 9.72 8.27 -7.73
N PHE A 133 8.61 9.01 -7.66
CA PHE A 133 8.62 10.46 -7.85
C PHE A 133 9.38 11.18 -6.73
N LYS A 134 9.36 10.64 -5.50
CA LYS A 134 10.22 11.13 -4.41
C LYS A 134 11.70 10.98 -4.76
N LYS A 135 12.11 9.86 -5.39
CA LYS A 135 13.49 9.68 -5.85
C LYS A 135 13.85 10.68 -6.95
N VAL A 136 12.97 10.89 -7.94
CA VAL A 136 13.16 11.90 -8.98
C VAL A 136 13.36 13.28 -8.37
N TYR A 137 12.48 13.71 -7.45
CA TYR A 137 12.63 14.97 -6.72
C TYR A 137 13.98 15.07 -5.99
N THR A 138 14.40 14.01 -5.31
CA THR A 138 15.67 13.98 -4.56
C THR A 138 16.87 14.13 -5.48
N VAL A 139 16.84 13.53 -6.67
CA VAL A 139 17.91 13.62 -7.67
C VAL A 139 17.94 14.99 -8.33
N GLN A 140 16.79 15.57 -8.66
CA GLN A 140 16.68 16.87 -9.31
C GLN A 140 17.11 18.02 -8.38
N GLY A 141 16.93 17.89 -7.07
CA GLY A 141 17.39 18.88 -6.09
C GLY A 141 16.70 20.25 -6.17
N THR A 142 15.56 20.33 -6.88
CA THR A 142 14.77 21.56 -7.09
C THR A 142 13.30 21.32 -6.77
N HIS A 143 12.59 22.38 -6.38
CA HIS A 143 11.16 22.35 -6.11
C HIS A 143 10.29 22.48 -7.37
N GLN A 144 10.89 22.76 -8.53
CA GLN A 144 10.19 22.83 -9.81
C GLN A 144 10.78 21.77 -10.74
N ILE A 145 10.06 20.68 -10.92
CA ILE A 145 10.55 19.50 -11.64
C ILE A 145 9.81 19.42 -12.97
N ASP A 146 10.54 19.27 -14.07
CA ASP A 146 9.94 19.05 -15.38
C ASP A 146 9.18 17.72 -15.41
N ILE A 147 7.97 17.73 -16.00
CA ILE A 147 7.13 16.54 -16.13
C ILE A 147 7.88 15.43 -16.88
N ALA A 148 8.70 15.80 -17.87
CA ALA A 148 9.56 14.88 -18.60
C ALA A 148 10.49 14.06 -17.69
N CYS A 149 10.92 14.59 -16.53
CA CYS A 149 11.74 13.82 -15.59
C CYS A 149 10.94 12.70 -14.91
N PHE A 150 9.66 12.93 -14.61
CA PHE A 150 8.78 11.89 -14.08
C PHE A 150 8.43 10.87 -15.17
N GLN A 151 8.12 11.32 -16.38
CA GLN A 151 7.84 10.46 -17.53
C GLN A 151 9.02 9.52 -17.82
N ALA A 152 10.24 10.06 -17.90
CA ALA A 152 11.43 9.26 -18.09
C ALA A 152 11.62 8.21 -16.98
N ALA A 153 11.33 8.57 -15.72
CA ALA A 153 11.41 7.62 -14.62
C ALA A 153 10.36 6.50 -14.73
N LEU A 154 9.15 6.81 -15.21
CA LEU A 154 8.09 5.82 -15.47
C LEU A 154 8.50 4.85 -16.57
N GLN A 155 9.02 5.36 -17.68
CA GLN A 155 9.51 4.55 -18.81
C GLN A 155 10.67 3.64 -18.38
N ILE A 156 11.64 4.14 -17.60
CA ILE A 156 12.71 3.30 -17.04
C ILE A 156 12.16 2.17 -16.16
N MET A 157 11.03 2.40 -15.49
CA MET A 157 10.33 1.41 -14.67
C MET A 157 9.32 0.56 -15.46
N GLY A 158 9.44 0.50 -16.79
CA GLY A 158 8.67 -0.40 -17.67
C GLY A 158 7.26 0.09 -18.00
N GLN A 159 6.96 1.38 -17.81
CA GLN A 159 5.73 2.00 -18.30
C GLN A 159 6.02 2.66 -19.65
N ASP A 160 6.25 1.84 -20.68
CA ASP A 160 6.83 2.27 -21.96
C ASP A 160 5.90 3.19 -22.76
N ASP A 161 4.59 2.96 -22.67
CA ASP A 161 3.57 3.71 -23.43
C ASP A 161 3.13 5.02 -22.73
N VAL A 162 3.67 5.33 -21.54
CA VAL A 162 3.27 6.52 -20.79
C VAL A 162 3.72 7.80 -21.49
N ASP A 163 2.72 8.64 -21.77
CA ASP A 163 2.91 9.98 -22.33
C ASP A 163 2.89 11.08 -21.25
N GLU A 164 2.95 12.34 -21.70
CA GLU A 164 2.96 13.50 -20.81
C GLU A 164 1.62 13.66 -20.06
N ASP A 165 0.49 13.36 -20.73
CA ASP A 165 -0.86 13.53 -20.18
C ASP A 165 -1.14 12.46 -19.12
N GLU A 166 -0.73 11.21 -19.36
CA GLU A 166 -0.78 10.14 -18.37
C GLU A 166 0.12 10.43 -17.17
N THR A 167 1.35 10.92 -17.42
CA THR A 167 2.26 11.33 -16.33
C THR A 167 1.63 12.42 -15.46
N GLN A 168 1.02 13.43 -16.09
CA GLN A 168 0.30 14.49 -15.39
C GLN A 168 -0.87 13.93 -14.59
N CYS A 169 -1.64 12.99 -15.15
CA CYS A 169 -2.75 12.33 -14.47
C CYS A 169 -2.29 11.57 -13.22
N ILE A 170 -1.18 10.82 -13.30
CA ILE A 170 -0.61 10.11 -12.14
C ILE A 170 -0.20 11.11 -11.07
N VAL A 171 0.53 12.18 -11.44
CA VAL A 171 0.93 13.23 -10.49
C VAL A 171 -0.28 13.91 -9.86
N ALA A 172 -1.31 14.23 -10.64
CA ALA A 172 -2.53 14.89 -10.17
C ALA A 172 -3.25 14.03 -9.13
N ASN A 173 -3.39 12.73 -9.37
CA ASN A 173 -3.98 11.80 -8.39
C ASN A 173 -3.14 11.70 -7.10
N LEU A 174 -1.81 11.68 -7.20
CA LEU A 174 -0.94 11.70 -6.02
C LEU A 174 -1.02 13.01 -5.23
N ILE A 175 -1.27 14.13 -5.89
CA ILE A 175 -1.52 15.42 -5.23
C ILE A 175 -2.88 15.43 -4.55
N TYR A 176 -3.93 14.98 -5.26
CA TYR A 176 -5.28 14.87 -4.73
C TYR A 176 -5.33 14.01 -3.46
N ASP A 177 -4.62 12.88 -3.48
CA ASP A 177 -4.50 11.95 -2.34
C ASP A 177 -3.60 12.46 -1.20
N GLY A 178 -3.02 13.67 -1.31
CA GLY A 178 -2.10 14.23 -0.31
C GLY A 178 -0.73 13.52 -0.23
N LYS A 179 -0.46 12.57 -1.12
CA LYS A 179 0.80 11.81 -1.21
C LYS A 179 1.97 12.68 -1.71
N ILE A 180 1.64 13.71 -2.48
CA ILE A 180 2.54 14.80 -2.91
C ILE A 180 1.89 16.13 -2.55
N LYS A 181 2.65 17.05 -1.95
CA LYS A 181 2.21 18.42 -1.71
C LYS A 181 2.77 19.33 -2.80
N GLY A 182 1.91 19.87 -3.64
CA GLY A 182 2.31 20.72 -4.75
C GLY A 182 1.18 20.99 -5.73
N TYR A 183 1.52 21.52 -6.90
CA TYR A 183 0.60 21.70 -8.02
C TYR A 183 1.32 21.49 -9.36
N ILE A 184 0.53 21.25 -10.42
CA ILE A 184 1.04 21.16 -11.79
C ILE A 184 0.92 22.53 -12.45
N SER A 185 2.02 23.04 -12.99
CA SER A 185 2.08 24.22 -13.84
C SER A 185 2.04 23.77 -15.30
N TYR A 186 0.84 23.75 -15.88
CA TYR A 186 0.63 23.31 -17.27
C TYR A 186 1.41 24.16 -18.29
N GLN A 187 1.39 25.49 -18.12
CA GLN A 187 2.09 26.40 -19.04
C GLN A 187 3.59 26.16 -19.12
N HIS A 188 4.21 25.73 -18.01
CA HIS A 188 5.65 25.49 -17.92
C HIS A 188 6.01 24.01 -17.96
N LYS A 189 5.03 23.10 -18.05
CA LYS A 189 5.21 21.64 -17.99
C LYS A 189 6.01 21.17 -16.77
N LYS A 190 5.71 21.77 -15.61
CA LYS A 190 6.42 21.51 -14.34
C LYS A 190 5.49 21.11 -13.22
N VAL A 191 5.99 20.27 -12.33
CA VAL A 191 5.39 20.03 -11.01
C VAL A 191 6.12 20.90 -10.00
N VAL A 192 5.38 21.79 -9.35
CA VAL A 192 5.90 22.66 -8.29
C VAL A 192 5.55 22.04 -6.95
N VAL A 193 6.53 21.44 -6.29
CA VAL A 193 6.36 20.78 -4.99
C VAL A 193 6.62 21.73 -3.82
N SER A 194 5.99 21.45 -2.69
CA SER A 194 6.17 22.21 -1.45
C SER A 194 7.62 22.23 -1.00
N LYS A 195 8.10 23.39 -0.53
CA LYS A 195 9.44 23.50 0.08
C LYS A 195 9.55 22.72 1.39
N LYS A 196 8.43 22.49 2.06
CA LYS A 196 8.33 21.75 3.32
C LYS A 196 7.50 20.49 3.10
N ASP A 197 8.09 19.34 3.41
CA ASP A 197 7.41 18.04 3.37
C ASP A 197 6.68 17.75 2.04
N ALA A 198 7.35 17.99 0.90
CA ALA A 198 6.83 17.70 -0.45
C ALA A 198 6.23 16.30 -0.59
N PHE A 199 6.79 15.32 0.13
CA PHE A 199 6.34 13.93 0.18
C PHE A 199 6.10 13.53 1.64
N PRO A 200 4.88 13.77 2.19
CA PRO A 200 4.55 13.48 3.59
C PRO A 200 4.70 11.99 3.94
N PRO A 201 4.98 11.63 5.20
CA PRO A 201 4.97 10.23 5.63
C PRO A 201 3.64 9.54 5.34
N LEU A 202 3.68 8.30 4.86
CA LEU A 202 2.48 7.54 4.51
C LEU A 202 1.66 7.11 5.74
N SER A 203 2.31 6.97 6.89
CA SER A 203 1.71 6.50 8.15
C SER A 203 0.80 7.51 8.85
N GLY A 204 0.57 8.68 8.26
CA GLY A 204 -0.24 9.76 8.84
C GLY A 204 -1.12 10.47 7.80
N LEU A 205 -1.31 9.85 6.64
CA LEU A 205 -2.30 10.23 5.62
C LEU A 205 -3.59 9.44 5.88
#